data_AF-A0A535PF68-F1
#
_entry.id   AF-A0A535PF68-F1
#
_cell.length_a   1.000
_cell.length_b   1.000
_cell.length_c   1.000
_cell.angle_alpha   90.00
_cell.angle_beta   90.00
_cell.angle_gamma   90.00
#
_symmetry.space_group_name_H-M   'P 1'
#
loop_
_entity.id
_entity.type
_entity.pdbx_description
1 polymer ?
#
loop_
_entity_poly.entity_id
_entity_poly.type
_entity_poly.pdbx_seq_one_letter_code
_entity_poly.pdbx_strand_id
1 'polypeptide(L)'
;EALLAAGSRSEAAKVLAEARGIADGLGAAPLRDDIDGLARRARLTLEAKVGPEAKAQETPPADPFGLTSREREVLALVAAGHTNKRIAETLFISESTAGVHVSNILGKLGVTSRTEAAAVAVRLGLAD
;
A
#
# COMPACT_ATOMS: atom_id res chain seq x y z
N GLU A 1 12.33 9.47 14.92
CA GLU A 1 13.32 10.50 14.50
C GLU A 1 14.55 10.56 15.41
N ALA A 2 14.42 10.46 16.74
CA ALA A 2 15.55 10.48 17.69
C ALA A 2 16.66 9.44 17.38
N LEU A 3 16.30 8.20 17.04
CA LEU A 3 17.27 7.14 16.69
C LEU A 3 18.07 7.44 15.40
N LEU A 4 17.47 8.17 14.45
CA LEU A 4 18.16 8.63 13.24
C LEU A 4 19.15 9.75 13.55
N ALA A 5 18.77 10.68 14.43
CA ALA A 5 19.64 11.75 14.89
C ALA A 5 20.84 11.22 15.70
N ALA A 6 20.65 10.11 16.43
CA ALA A 6 21.72 9.40 17.14
C ALA A 6 22.56 8.46 16.24
N GLY A 7 22.35 8.46 14.92
CA GLY A 7 23.11 7.63 13.96
C GLY A 7 22.77 6.14 13.98
N SER A 8 21.81 5.70 14.80
CA SER A 8 21.44 4.30 15.00
C SER A 8 20.41 3.83 13.96
N ARG A 9 20.84 3.77 12.69
CA ARG A 9 19.96 3.50 11.54
C ARG A 9 19.28 2.13 11.58
N SER A 10 19.99 1.09 12.01
CA SER A 10 19.46 -0.29 12.08
C SER A 10 18.36 -0.42 13.13
N GLU A 11 18.51 0.26 14.27
CA GLU A 11 17.52 0.30 15.34
C GLU A 11 16.31 1.16 14.95
N ALA A 12 16.55 2.31 14.30
CA ALA A 12 15.50 3.13 13.72
C ALA A 12 14.65 2.35 12.71
N ALA A 13 15.28 1.52 11.86
CA ALA A 13 14.57 0.67 10.90
C ALA A 13 13.70 -0.38 11.58
N LYS A 14 14.17 -1.02 12.65
CA LYS A 14 13.38 -2.01 13.42
C LYS A 14 12.14 -1.38 14.04
N VAL A 15 12.31 -0.24 14.73
CA VAL A 15 11.21 0.47 15.39
C VAL A 15 10.18 0.97 14.36
N LEU A 16 10.64 1.45 13.20
CA LEU A 16 9.75 1.86 12.11
C LEU A 16 8.99 0.67 11.51
N ALA A 17 9.64 -0.49 11.35
CA ALA A 17 8.99 -1.69 10.84
C ALA A 17 7.91 -2.22 11.81
N GLU A 18 8.17 -2.17 13.12
CA GLU A 18 7.20 -2.54 14.15
C GLU A 18 6.01 -1.57 14.18
N ALA A 19 6.28 -0.26 14.18
CA ALA A 19 5.24 0.77 14.12
C ALA A 19 4.36 0.63 12.88
N ARG A 20 4.95 0.26 11.73
CA ARG A 20 4.23 -0.01 10.49
C ARG A 20 3.26 -1.18 10.63
N GLY A 21 3.72 -2.29 11.19
CA GLY A 21 2.87 -3.47 11.43
C GLY A 21 1.70 -3.19 12.37
N ILE A 22 1.92 -2.40 13.42
CA ILE A 22 0.84 -1.95 14.33
C ILE A 22 -0.14 -1.05 13.59
N ALA A 23 0.35 -0.08 12.81
CA ALA A 23 -0.51 0.82 12.05
C ALA A 23 -1.32 0.10 10.95
N ASP A 24 -0.76 -0.96 10.37
CA ASP A 24 -1.47 -1.88 9.47
C ASP A 24 -2.60 -2.62 10.20
N GLY A 25 -2.30 -3.22 11.36
CA GLY A 25 -3.30 -3.92 12.18
C GLY A 25 -4.43 -3.01 12.68
N LEU A 26 -4.14 -1.74 12.93
CA LEU A 26 -5.12 -0.73 13.36
C LEU A 26 -5.87 -0.06 12.19
N GLY A 27 -5.49 -0.33 10.95
CA GLY A 27 -6.06 0.36 9.78
C GLY A 27 -5.71 1.86 9.71
N ALA A 28 -4.74 2.35 10.49
CA ALA A 28 -4.40 3.76 10.62
C ALA A 28 -3.60 4.27 9.41
N ALA A 29 -4.29 4.54 8.29
CA ALA A 29 -3.67 4.97 7.03
C ALA A 29 -2.76 6.21 7.16
N PRO A 30 -3.14 7.29 7.87
CA PRO A 30 -2.28 8.48 7.99
C PRO A 30 -0.94 8.17 8.66
N LEU A 31 -0.97 7.34 9.71
CA LEU A 31 0.23 6.95 10.44
C LEU A 31 1.17 6.08 9.59
N ARG A 32 0.61 5.26 8.69
CA ARG A 32 1.39 4.44 7.74
C ARG A 32 2.11 5.31 6.72
N ASP A 33 1.41 6.29 6.15
CA ASP A 33 1.99 7.23 5.18
C ASP A 33 3.14 8.05 5.79
N ASP A 34 2.97 8.48 7.05
CA ASP A 34 4.02 9.19 7.80
C ASP A 34 5.25 8.32 8.06
N ILE A 35 5.05 7.05 8.43
CA ILE A 35 6.13 6.06 8.65
C ILE A 35 6.89 5.79 7.34
N ASP A 36 6.17 5.57 6.24
CA ASP A 36 6.76 5.29 4.93
C ASP A 36 7.45 6.53 4.34
N GLY A 37 6.91 7.73 4.60
CA GLY A 37 7.54 9.00 4.27
C GLY A 37 8.85 9.21 5.04
N LEU A 38 8.87 8.93 6.34
CA LEU A 38 10.07 9.02 7.17
C LEU A 38 11.14 7.99 6.74
N ALA A 39 10.74 6.74 6.45
CA ALA A 39 11.66 5.71 5.96
C ALA A 39 12.31 6.09 4.64
N ARG A 40 11.55 6.67 3.68
CA ARG A 40 12.09 7.20 2.42
C ARG A 40 13.09 8.33 2.63
N ARG A 41 12.75 9.34 3.44
CA ARG A 41 13.67 10.46 3.77
C ARG A 41 14.96 9.94 4.42
N ALA A 42 14.84 8.90 5.24
CA ALA A 42 15.96 8.28 5.92
C ALA A 42 16.67 7.18 5.09
N ARG A 43 16.24 6.90 3.85
CA ARG A 43 16.76 5.79 3.01
C ARG A 43 16.86 4.47 3.78
N LEU A 44 15.82 4.13 4.55
CA LEU A 44 15.75 2.90 5.32
C LEU A 44 14.86 1.87 4.63
N THR A 45 15.32 0.62 4.60
CA THR A 45 14.50 -0.54 4.23
C THR A 45 13.85 -1.09 5.48
N LEU A 46 12.52 -1.08 5.52
CA LEU A 46 11.75 -1.65 6.64
C LEU A 46 11.56 -3.15 6.39
N GLU A 47 12.52 -3.96 6.81
CA GLU A 47 12.41 -5.42 6.81
C GLU A 47 11.33 -5.82 7.82
N ALA A 48 10.13 -6.13 7.32
CA ALA A 48 9.06 -6.63 8.15
C ALA A 48 9.47 -8.00 8.71
N LYS A 49 9.85 -8.03 10.00
CA LYS A 49 9.91 -9.30 10.72
C LYS A 49 8.49 -9.83 10.79
N VAL A 50 8.21 -10.85 9.98
CA VAL A 50 7.05 -11.72 10.13
C VAL A 50 7.21 -12.42 11.48
N GLY A 51 6.62 -11.82 12.52
CA GLY A 51 6.42 -12.48 13.80
C GLY A 51 5.49 -13.69 13.59
N PRO A 52 5.75 -14.84 14.23
CA PRO A 52 5.02 -16.06 13.97
C PRO A 52 3.70 -16.07 14.75
N GLU A 53 2.75 -15.19 14.42
CA GLU A 53 1.38 -15.24 14.97
C GLU A 53 0.47 -14.20 14.31
N ALA A 54 0.22 -14.34 13.01
CA ALA A 54 -0.98 -13.79 12.40
C ALA A 54 -1.43 -14.77 11.31
N LYS A 55 -2.63 -15.30 11.52
CA LYS A 55 -3.29 -16.36 10.76
C LYS A 55 -2.94 -16.36 9.28
N ALA A 56 -2.66 -17.57 8.78
CA ALA A 56 -2.81 -17.93 7.39
C ALA A 56 -4.18 -17.49 6.89
N GLN A 57 -4.24 -16.29 6.32
CA GLN A 57 -5.19 -15.98 5.29
C GLN A 57 -4.54 -16.50 4.03
N GLU A 58 -5.19 -17.51 3.45
CA GLU A 58 -4.90 -18.06 2.13
C GLU A 58 -4.42 -16.93 1.21
N THR A 59 -3.12 -16.94 0.92
CA THR A 59 -2.54 -16.02 -0.05
C THR A 59 -3.26 -16.30 -1.36
N PRO A 60 -4.05 -15.35 -1.91
CA PRO A 60 -4.44 -15.47 -3.30
C PRO A 60 -3.14 -15.56 -4.12
N PRO A 61 -3.15 -16.23 -5.29
CA PRO A 61 -1.94 -16.41 -6.09
C PRO A 61 -1.17 -15.09 -6.17
N ALA A 62 0.12 -15.15 -5.86
CA ALA A 62 0.97 -13.97 -5.76
C ALA A 62 0.72 -13.04 -6.96
N ASP A 63 0.20 -11.85 -6.69
CA ASP A 63 -0.08 -10.86 -7.72
C ASP A 63 1.21 -10.60 -8.51
N PRO A 64 1.22 -10.84 -9.83
CA PRO A 64 2.44 -10.75 -10.64
C PRO A 64 3.06 -9.35 -10.62
N PHE A 65 2.31 -8.33 -10.21
CA PHE A 65 2.75 -6.94 -10.14
C PHE A 65 3.15 -6.49 -8.72
N GLY A 66 3.09 -7.38 -7.73
CA GLY A 66 3.45 -7.05 -6.34
C GLY A 66 2.55 -5.97 -5.72
N LEU A 67 1.26 -5.95 -6.09
CA LEU A 67 0.30 -5.04 -5.47
C LEU A 67 0.04 -5.45 -4.02
N THR A 68 -0.08 -4.45 -3.15
CA THR A 68 -0.59 -4.62 -1.79
C THR A 68 -2.08 -4.94 -1.81
N SER A 69 -2.62 -5.46 -0.71
CA SER A 69 -4.06 -5.74 -0.58
C SER A 69 -4.90 -4.49 -0.85
N ARG A 70 -4.46 -3.33 -0.35
CA ARG A 70 -5.15 -2.05 -0.55
C ARG A 70 -5.13 -1.59 -2.00
N GLU A 71 -4.01 -1.78 -2.70
CA GLU A 71 -3.91 -1.44 -4.12
C GLU A 71 -4.79 -2.35 -4.99
N ARG A 72 -4.97 -3.62 -4.61
CA ARG A 72 -5.93 -4.51 -5.30
C ARG A 72 -7.37 -4.06 -5.14
N GLU A 73 -7.78 -3.64 -3.93
CA GLU A 73 -9.11 -3.07 -3.69
C GLU A 73 -9.35 -1.82 -4.55
N VAL A 74 -8.36 -0.92 -4.61
CA VAL A 74 -8.42 0.28 -5.45
C VAL A 74 -8.50 -0.10 -6.94
N LEU A 75 -7.70 -1.07 -7.39
CA LEU A 75 -7.68 -1.55 -8.77
C LEU A 75 -9.02 -2.19 -9.18
N ALA A 76 -9.66 -2.94 -8.29
CA ALA A 76 -11.00 -3.50 -8.52
C ALA A 76 -12.04 -2.38 -8.73
N LEU A 77 -12.02 -1.35 -7.89
CA LEU A 77 -12.93 -0.20 -8.04
C LEU A 77 -12.63 0.64 -9.29
N VAL A 78 -11.36 0.73 -9.70
CA VAL A 78 -10.96 1.32 -10.98
C VAL A 78 -11.58 0.53 -12.13
N ALA A 79 -11.54 -0.80 -12.08
CA ALA A 79 -12.14 -1.67 -13.08
C ALA A 79 -13.66 -1.52 -13.14
N ALA A 80 -14.31 -1.32 -11.99
CA ALA A 80 -15.73 -0.98 -11.87
C ALA A 80 -16.06 0.47 -12.28
N GLY A 81 -15.12 1.20 -12.88
CA GLY A 81 -15.36 2.54 -13.43
C GLY A 81 -15.54 3.65 -12.39
N HIS A 82 -15.19 3.41 -11.12
CA HIS A 82 -15.34 4.43 -10.08
C HIS A 82 -14.38 5.59 -10.33
N THR A 83 -14.69 6.81 -9.88
CA THR A 83 -13.74 7.94 -9.86
C THR A 83 -12.89 7.92 -8.59
N ASN A 84 -11.82 8.70 -8.52
CA ASN A 84 -11.03 8.80 -7.28
C ASN A 84 -11.88 9.28 -6.09
N LYS A 85 -12.83 10.18 -6.33
CA LYS A 85 -13.84 10.58 -5.35
C LYS A 85 -14.69 9.40 -4.86
N ARG A 86 -15.24 8.60 -5.78
CA ARG A 86 -16.05 7.42 -5.41
C ARG A 86 -15.23 6.35 -4.70
N ILE A 87 -13.99 6.11 -5.14
CA ILE A 87 -13.06 5.22 -4.45
C ILE A 87 -12.81 5.71 -3.03
N ALA A 88 -12.55 7.00 -2.86
CA ALA A 88 -12.33 7.61 -1.56
C ALA A 88 -13.54 7.44 -0.63
N GLU A 89 -14.76 7.63 -1.15
CA GLU A 89 -16.01 7.39 -0.42
C GLU A 89 -16.16 5.92 -0.02
N THR A 90 -16.00 4.98 -0.96
CA THR A 90 -16.13 3.53 -0.72
C THR A 90 -15.11 3.02 0.29
N LEU A 91 -13.91 3.58 0.24
CA LEU A 91 -12.77 3.11 1.01
C LEU A 91 -12.46 3.96 2.26
N PHE A 92 -13.30 4.95 2.56
CA PHE A 92 -13.19 5.88 3.70
C PHE A 92 -11.82 6.58 3.81
N ILE A 93 -11.33 7.13 2.69
CA ILE A 93 -10.06 7.89 2.61
C ILE A 93 -10.29 9.23 1.88
N SER A 94 -9.24 10.04 1.73
CA SER A 94 -9.32 11.27 0.93
C SER A 94 -9.22 10.98 -0.57
N GLU A 95 -9.80 11.85 -1.40
CA GLU A 95 -9.67 11.78 -2.88
C GLU A 95 -8.21 11.89 -3.34
N SER A 96 -7.40 12.70 -2.65
CA SER A 96 -5.96 12.81 -2.92
C SER A 96 -5.24 11.48 -2.65
N THR A 97 -5.57 10.82 -1.55
CA THR A 97 -5.02 9.49 -1.20
C THR A 97 -5.41 8.44 -2.25
N ALA A 98 -6.67 8.44 -2.69
CA ALA A 98 -7.09 7.57 -3.80
C ALA A 98 -6.28 7.85 -5.08
N GLY A 99 -6.01 9.12 -5.40
CA GLY A 99 -5.16 9.51 -6.52
C GLY A 99 -3.70 9.02 -6.42
N VAL A 100 -3.11 9.05 -5.22
CA VAL A 100 -1.78 8.48 -4.96
C VAL A 100 -1.78 6.97 -5.17
N HIS A 101 -2.77 6.25 -4.64
CA HIS A 101 -2.90 4.81 -4.87
C HIS A 101 -3.02 4.48 -6.36
N VAL A 102 -3.87 5.20 -7.11
CA VAL A 102 -4.01 5.00 -8.55
C VAL A 102 -2.69 5.24 -9.27
N SER A 103 -1.97 6.32 -8.95
CA SER A 103 -0.65 6.60 -9.56
C SER A 103 0.37 5.49 -9.30
N ASN A 104 0.43 4.98 -8.06
CA ASN A 104 1.32 3.88 -7.70
C ASN A 104 0.96 2.59 -8.43
N ILE A 105 -0.34 2.29 -8.55
CA ILE A 105 -0.83 1.14 -9.30
C ILE A 105 -0.42 1.24 -10.76
N LEU A 106 -0.62 2.40 -11.41
CA LEU A 106 -0.18 2.62 -12.81
C LEU A 106 1.32 2.31 -12.97
N GLY A 107 2.15 2.82 -12.06
CA GLY A 107 3.59 2.56 -12.05
C GLY A 107 3.93 1.07 -11.88
N LYS A 108 3.26 0.36 -10.96
CA LYS A 108 3.48 -1.07 -10.72
C LYS A 108 3.00 -1.96 -11.87
N LEU A 109 1.91 -1.58 -12.52
CA LEU A 109 1.38 -2.28 -13.70
C LEU A 109 2.16 -1.94 -14.98
N GLY A 110 3.00 -0.91 -14.97
CA GLY A 110 3.74 -0.43 -16.14
C GLY A 110 2.83 0.22 -17.19
N VAL A 111 1.69 0.76 -16.78
CA VAL A 111 0.69 1.37 -17.67
C VAL A 111 0.56 2.87 -17.38
N THR A 112 0.00 3.61 -18.32
CA THR A 112 -0.04 5.08 -18.25
C THR A 112 -1.45 5.63 -18.08
N SER A 113 -2.47 4.80 -18.34
CA SER A 113 -3.86 5.22 -18.23
C SER A 113 -4.69 4.37 -17.29
N ARG A 114 -5.71 5.00 -16.71
CA ARG A 114 -6.72 4.33 -15.89
C ARG A 114 -7.43 3.21 -16.66
N THR A 115 -7.68 3.41 -17.95
CA THR A 115 -8.33 2.43 -18.82
C THR A 115 -7.45 1.21 -19.04
N GLU A 116 -6.14 1.40 -19.24
CA GLU A 116 -5.18 0.29 -19.30
C GLU A 116 -5.13 -0.50 -17.99
N ALA A 117 -5.13 0.19 -16.85
CA ALA A 117 -5.19 -0.47 -15.54
C ALA A 117 -6.47 -1.28 -15.35
N ALA A 118 -7.62 -0.74 -15.75
CA ALA A 118 -8.90 -1.47 -15.71
C ALA A 118 -8.84 -2.75 -16.58
N ALA A 119 -8.25 -2.68 -17.78
CA ALA A 119 -8.06 -3.85 -18.64
C ALA A 119 -7.14 -4.91 -18.00
N VAL A 120 -6.10 -4.48 -17.26
CA VAL A 120 -5.25 -5.40 -16.48
C VAL A 120 -6.06 -6.05 -15.36
N ALA A 121 -6.87 -5.28 -14.61
CA ALA A 121 -7.68 -5.79 -13.52
C ALA A 121 -8.65 -6.89 -13.95
N VAL A 122 -9.30 -6.72 -15.11
CA VAL A 122 -10.18 -7.75 -15.72
C VAL A 122 -9.40 -9.04 -15.99
N ARG A 123 -8.18 -8.94 -16.56
CA ARG A 123 -7.32 -10.12 -16.80
C ARG A 123 -6.89 -10.81 -15.50
N LEU A 124 -6.79 -10.07 -14.40
CA LEU A 124 -6.48 -10.59 -13.08
C LEU A 124 -7.72 -11.17 -12.36
N GLY A 125 -8.91 -11.08 -12.94
CA GLY A 125 -10.15 -11.53 -12.31
C GLY A 125 -10.57 -10.66 -11.11
N LEU A 126 -10.16 -9.39 -11.10
CA LEU A 126 -10.50 -8.42 -10.04
C LEU A 126 -11.75 -7.59 -10.36
N ALA A 127 -12.37 -7.82 -11.51
CA ALA A 127 -13.60 -7.17 -11.94
C ALA A 127 -14.70 -8.24 -11.99
N ASP A 128 -15.76 -8.05 -11.20
CA ASP A 128 -17.03 -8.78 -11.29
C ASP A 128 -17.96 -8.13 -12.33
#